data_AF-A0A1C6SAJ5-F1
#
_entry.id   AF-A0A1C6SAJ5-F1
#
_cell.length_a   1.000
_cell.length_b   1.000
_cell.length_c   1.000
_cell.angle_alpha   90.00
_cell.angle_beta   90.00
_cell.angle_gamma   90.00
#
_symmetry.space_group_name_H-M   'P 1'
#
loop_
_entity.id
_entity.type
_entity.pdbx_description
1 polymer ?
#
loop_
_entity_poly.entity_id
_entity_poly.type
_entity_poly.pdbx_seq_one_letter_code
_entity_poly.pdbx_strand_id
1 'polypeptide(L)'
;MEKGERGYTGAPVVAIMHRAVADAARAVSQLPSEQLAGLDVRAGEHLAAILATAFLGVVPFKVDTDGDVDLRFRLPDTSAFPLLASGEIAFEVKSTPGPFRKFDHSIGVAISRGDADGLSISVKVESADGILASSRPMLDRAQISLQRKTSNDVSRNIFLVIHPFDRFAVEIYESPIIGPALAPLDVDADTVWVLWVPDHLVVWSRREGRWTDLLFNGMDRDEMTAARSESLAVLQEVELKFLADVGYQAGSPYLFGLAQRGE
;
A
#
# COMPACT_ATOMS: atom_id res chain seq x y z
N MET A 1 32.76 -32.71 5.64
CA MET A 1 32.13 -31.46 5.15
C MET A 1 30.94 -31.85 4.30
N GLU A 2 29.78 -31.95 4.92
CA GLU A 2 28.52 -32.13 4.19
C GLU A 2 28.18 -30.81 3.50
N LYS A 3 28.06 -30.86 2.17
CA LYS A 3 27.40 -29.82 1.39
C LYS A 3 25.91 -29.91 1.74
N GLY A 4 25.46 -29.08 2.68
CA GLY A 4 24.03 -28.92 2.94
C GLY A 4 23.35 -28.50 1.64
N GLU A 5 22.41 -29.32 1.18
CA GLU A 5 21.48 -28.97 0.12
C GLU A 5 20.78 -27.67 0.54
N ARG A 6 21.04 -26.58 -0.17
CA ARG A 6 20.19 -25.40 -0.09
C ARG A 6 18.86 -25.81 -0.73
N GLY A 7 17.93 -26.28 0.09
CA GLY A 7 16.54 -26.44 -0.34
C GLY A 7 16.07 -25.11 -0.92
N TYR A 8 15.61 -25.12 -2.17
CA TYR A 8 14.93 -23.98 -2.75
C TYR A 8 13.62 -23.79 -1.98
N THR A 9 13.60 -22.87 -1.02
CA THR A 9 12.36 -22.47 -0.35
C THR A 9 11.64 -21.49 -1.27
N GLY A 10 10.43 -21.85 -1.71
CA GLY A 10 9.59 -20.94 -2.47
C GLY A 10 9.26 -19.65 -1.70
N ALA A 11 8.94 -18.59 -2.43
CA ALA A 11 8.48 -17.33 -1.85
C ALA A 11 7.06 -17.49 -1.29
N PRO A 12 6.78 -17.09 -0.03
CA PRO A 12 5.42 -17.14 0.48
C PRO A 12 4.56 -16.07 -0.19
N VAL A 13 3.34 -16.46 -0.55
CA VAL A 13 2.35 -15.60 -1.18
C VAL A 13 1.01 -15.80 -0.49
N VAL A 14 0.30 -14.71 -0.25
CA VAL A 14 -1.13 -14.71 0.10
C VAL A 14 -1.87 -14.01 -1.04
N ALA A 15 -2.84 -14.69 -1.63
CA ALA A 15 -3.61 -14.15 -2.74
C ALA A 15 -5.08 -13.99 -2.36
N ILE A 16 -5.65 -12.86 -2.74
CA ILE A 16 -7.09 -12.59 -2.69
C ILE A 16 -7.60 -12.26 -4.11
N MET A 17 -8.91 -12.43 -4.29
CA MET A 17 -9.57 -12.09 -5.55
C MET A 17 -9.75 -10.57 -5.67
N HIS A 18 -9.75 -10.04 -6.89
CA HIS A 18 -10.05 -8.64 -7.21
C HIS A 18 -11.33 -8.17 -6.50
N ARG A 19 -12.41 -8.95 -6.59
CA ARG A 19 -13.69 -8.62 -5.91
C ARG A 19 -13.53 -8.35 -4.40
N ALA A 20 -12.56 -8.97 -3.72
CA ALA A 20 -12.33 -8.73 -2.30
C ALA A 20 -11.82 -7.31 -2.04
N VAL A 21 -11.01 -6.75 -2.95
CA VAL A 21 -10.55 -5.37 -2.88
C VAL A 21 -11.71 -4.41 -3.14
N ALA A 22 -12.55 -4.70 -4.14
CA ALA A 22 -13.74 -3.91 -4.44
C ALA A 22 -14.77 -3.92 -3.28
N ASP A 23 -15.00 -5.08 -2.68
CA ASP A 23 -15.88 -5.23 -1.51
C ASP A 23 -15.30 -4.50 -0.29
N ALA A 24 -13.98 -4.60 -0.07
CA ALA A 24 -13.30 -3.85 0.98
C ALA A 24 -13.45 -2.34 0.80
N ALA A 25 -13.28 -1.81 -0.41
CA ALA A 25 -13.47 -0.39 -0.69
C ALA A 25 -14.92 0.06 -0.45
N ARG A 26 -15.91 -0.74 -0.84
CA ARG A 26 -17.31 -0.47 -0.53
C ARG A 26 -17.57 -0.49 0.99
N ALA A 27 -16.93 -1.39 1.72
CA ALA A 27 -17.09 -1.46 3.17
C ALA A 27 -16.42 -0.25 3.86
N VAL A 28 -15.22 0.16 3.41
CA VAL A 28 -14.54 1.36 3.90
C VAL A 28 -15.34 2.62 3.56
N SER A 29 -15.97 2.73 2.39
CA SER A 29 -16.78 3.90 2.02
C SER A 29 -18.05 4.06 2.86
N GLN A 30 -18.43 3.04 3.62
CA GLN A 30 -19.57 3.06 4.56
C GLN A 30 -19.17 3.44 6.00
N LEU A 31 -17.89 3.74 6.24
CA LEU A 31 -17.45 4.27 7.54
C LEU A 31 -18.16 5.61 7.84
N PRO A 32 -18.29 5.99 9.13
CA PRO A 32 -18.81 7.30 9.50
C PRO A 32 -18.07 8.43 8.80
N SER A 33 -18.78 9.48 8.39
CA SER A 33 -18.21 10.60 7.61
C SER A 33 -17.02 11.27 8.28
N GLU A 34 -17.00 11.32 9.61
CA GLU A 34 -15.88 11.82 10.41
C GLU A 34 -14.61 10.98 10.26
N GLN A 35 -14.75 9.64 10.20
CA GLN A 35 -13.61 8.74 9.98
C GLN A 35 -13.14 8.80 8.52
N LEU A 36 -14.08 8.89 7.56
CA LEU A 36 -13.75 9.08 6.16
C LEU A 36 -12.96 10.38 5.92
N ALA A 37 -13.34 11.46 6.61
CA ALA A 37 -12.64 12.74 6.54
C ALA A 37 -11.21 12.68 7.15
N GLY A 38 -10.95 11.72 8.03
CA GLY A 38 -9.63 11.47 8.62
C GLY A 38 -8.65 10.77 7.68
N LEU A 39 -9.12 10.12 6.60
CA LEU A 39 -8.25 9.44 5.64
C LEU A 39 -7.58 10.43 4.68
N ASP A 40 -6.27 10.62 4.82
CA ASP A 40 -5.51 11.45 3.88
C ASP A 40 -5.28 10.72 2.54
N VAL A 41 -6.08 11.09 1.55
CA VAL A 41 -5.99 10.60 0.17
C VAL A 41 -4.63 10.89 -0.46
N ARG A 42 -3.94 11.99 -0.12
CA ARG A 42 -2.61 12.29 -0.69
C ARG A 42 -1.49 11.48 -0.05
N ALA A 43 -1.69 11.01 1.18
CA ALA A 43 -0.77 10.11 1.87
C ALA A 43 -1.02 8.63 1.55
N GLY A 44 -2.17 8.30 0.95
CA GLY A 44 -2.54 6.94 0.59
C GLY A 44 -3.15 6.16 1.77
N GLU A 45 -3.67 6.86 2.77
CA GLU A 45 -4.30 6.23 3.94
C GLU A 45 -5.57 5.47 3.57
N HIS A 46 -6.34 5.96 2.59
CA HIS A 46 -7.47 5.24 2.04
C HIS A 46 -7.04 3.93 1.35
N LEU A 47 -5.93 3.95 0.59
CA LEU A 47 -5.40 2.73 -0.03
C LEU A 47 -4.95 1.71 1.03
N ALA A 48 -4.28 2.18 2.08
CA ALA A 48 -3.90 1.34 3.21
C ALA A 48 -5.14 0.76 3.91
N ALA A 49 -6.18 1.56 4.15
CA ALA A 49 -7.43 1.11 4.75
C ALA A 49 -8.14 0.06 3.88
N ILE A 50 -8.22 0.27 2.57
CA ILE A 50 -8.84 -0.64 1.61
C ILE A 50 -8.07 -1.96 1.57
N LEU A 51 -6.76 -1.93 1.35
CA LEU A 51 -5.94 -3.14 1.22
C LEU A 51 -5.86 -3.91 2.54
N ALA A 52 -5.68 -3.22 3.68
CA ALA A 52 -5.75 -3.87 4.99
C ALA A 52 -7.13 -4.51 5.20
N THR A 53 -8.23 -3.81 4.90
CA THR A 53 -9.59 -4.38 5.00
C THR A 53 -9.73 -5.62 4.12
N ALA A 54 -9.20 -5.61 2.90
CA ALA A 54 -9.31 -6.71 1.96
C ALA A 54 -8.58 -7.99 2.45
N PHE A 55 -7.40 -7.84 3.03
CA PHE A 55 -6.62 -8.98 3.55
C PHE A 55 -7.06 -9.43 4.95
N LEU A 56 -7.50 -8.50 5.80
CA LEU A 56 -7.90 -8.79 7.17
C LEU A 56 -9.37 -9.22 7.28
N GLY A 57 -10.19 -8.93 6.26
CA GLY A 57 -11.61 -9.25 6.22
C GLY A 57 -12.48 -8.41 7.16
N VAL A 58 -11.93 -7.35 7.75
CA VAL A 58 -12.62 -6.44 8.67
C VAL A 58 -12.25 -5.00 8.37
N VAL A 59 -13.22 -4.08 8.49
CA VAL A 59 -13.01 -2.64 8.34
C VAL A 59 -12.31 -2.05 9.58
N PRO A 60 -11.61 -0.91 9.47
CA PRO A 60 -11.10 -0.24 10.65
C PRO A 60 -12.27 0.18 11.55
N PHE A 61 -12.15 -0.03 12.85
CA PHE A 61 -13.14 0.47 13.81
C PHE A 61 -12.85 1.92 14.22
N LYS A 62 -11.63 2.40 13.97
CA LYS A 62 -11.20 3.78 14.21
C LYS A 62 -10.17 4.21 13.16
N VAL A 63 -10.33 5.42 12.66
CA VAL A 63 -9.37 6.19 11.85
C VAL A 63 -8.93 7.41 12.66
N ASP A 64 -7.68 7.85 12.53
CA ASP A 64 -7.22 9.04 13.24
C ASP A 64 -7.96 10.30 12.77
N THR A 65 -8.48 11.06 13.75
CA THR A 65 -9.04 12.40 13.57
C THR A 65 -8.40 13.44 14.49
N ASP A 66 -7.59 13.01 15.46
CA ASP A 66 -7.15 13.82 16.62
C ASP A 66 -5.71 13.52 17.08
N GLY A 67 -4.85 12.95 16.24
CA GLY A 67 -3.45 12.64 16.54
C GLY A 67 -3.20 11.27 17.18
N ASP A 68 -4.16 10.35 17.08
CA ASP A 68 -4.04 8.92 17.37
C ASP A 68 -3.30 8.19 16.22
N VAL A 69 -3.23 6.85 16.25
CA VAL A 69 -2.70 6.04 15.14
C VAL A 69 -3.66 6.06 13.95
N ASP A 70 -3.10 6.09 12.74
CA ASP A 70 -3.84 6.36 11.51
C ASP A 70 -5.01 5.39 11.29
N LEU A 71 -4.82 4.08 11.53
CA LEU A 71 -5.89 3.07 11.43
C LEU A 71 -5.85 2.07 12.58
N ARG A 72 -7.03 1.65 13.08
CA ARG A 72 -7.16 0.56 14.07
C ARG A 72 -8.19 -0.46 13.64
N PHE A 73 -7.83 -1.73 13.79
CA PHE A 73 -8.71 -2.86 13.51
C PHE A 73 -8.79 -3.78 14.71
N ARG A 74 -9.86 -4.57 14.78
CA ARG A 74 -10.03 -5.63 15.76
C ARG A 74 -10.24 -6.95 15.03
N LEU A 75 -9.20 -7.78 15.03
CA LEU A 75 -9.23 -9.08 14.39
C LEU A 75 -9.97 -10.08 15.29
N PRO A 76 -10.87 -10.90 14.73
CA PRO A 76 -11.50 -11.98 15.48
C PRO A 76 -10.48 -13.06 15.87
N ASP A 77 -10.84 -13.91 16.84
CA ASP A 77 -9.98 -15.01 17.31
C ASP A 77 -9.60 -16.00 16.20
N THR A 78 -10.39 -16.06 15.14
CA THR A 78 -10.14 -16.85 13.93
C THR A 78 -9.89 -15.92 12.74
N SER A 79 -8.78 -15.18 12.79
CA SER A 79 -8.32 -14.40 11.64
C SER A 79 -7.89 -15.33 10.51
N ALA A 80 -8.39 -15.10 9.29
CA ALA A 80 -7.94 -15.80 8.10
C ALA A 80 -6.57 -15.32 7.60
N PHE A 81 -6.08 -14.17 8.09
CA PHE A 81 -4.79 -13.62 7.69
C PHE A 81 -3.66 -14.20 8.55
N PRO A 82 -2.73 -14.99 7.98
CA PRO A 82 -1.84 -15.85 8.78
C PRO A 82 -0.69 -15.10 9.47
N LEU A 83 -0.44 -13.84 9.10
CA LEU A 83 0.74 -13.09 9.56
C LEU A 83 0.49 -12.25 10.82
N LEU A 84 -0.76 -12.08 11.24
CA LEU A 84 -1.14 -11.27 12.41
C LEU A 84 -1.91 -12.12 13.43
N ALA A 85 -1.70 -11.83 14.71
CA ALA A 85 -2.47 -12.44 15.79
C ALA A 85 -3.87 -11.82 15.90
N SER A 86 -4.80 -12.54 16.52
CA SER A 86 -6.11 -11.98 16.86
C SER A 86 -6.00 -10.82 17.86
N GLY A 87 -7.06 -10.01 17.96
CA GLY A 87 -7.10 -8.86 18.86
C GLY A 87 -6.90 -7.55 18.14
N GLU A 88 -6.45 -6.54 18.89
CA GLU A 88 -6.35 -5.18 18.39
C GLU A 88 -5.04 -4.94 17.64
N ILE A 89 -5.15 -4.32 16.47
CA ILE A 89 -4.01 -3.97 15.65
C ILE A 89 -4.08 -2.49 15.28
N ALA A 90 -2.93 -1.85 15.23
CA ALA A 90 -2.77 -0.46 14.84
C ALA A 90 -1.83 -0.35 13.63
N PHE A 91 -2.19 0.50 12.68
CA PHE A 91 -1.34 0.90 11.58
C PHE A 91 -0.97 2.37 11.69
N GLU A 92 0.31 2.65 11.52
CA GLU A 92 0.78 3.98 11.14
C GLU A 92 1.12 3.93 9.65
N VAL A 93 0.42 4.74 8.86
CA VAL A 93 0.59 4.87 7.42
C VAL A 93 1.61 5.97 7.13
N LYS A 94 2.51 5.70 6.21
CA LYS A 94 3.49 6.66 5.73
C LYS A 94 3.60 6.56 4.23
N SER A 95 3.84 7.68 3.58
CA SER A 95 4.17 7.72 2.15
C SER A 95 5.58 8.27 1.98
N THR A 96 6.39 7.58 1.17
CA THR A 96 7.76 8.00 0.89
C THR A 96 7.77 9.38 0.22
N PRO A 97 8.67 10.30 0.64
CA PRO A 97 8.77 11.60 0.01
C PRO A 97 9.48 11.46 -1.34
N GLY A 98 9.14 12.35 -2.26
CA GLY A 98 9.86 12.50 -3.51
C GLY A 98 9.42 13.75 -4.28
N PRO A 99 9.87 13.86 -5.53
CA PRO A 99 9.60 15.01 -6.37
C PRO A 99 8.15 15.10 -6.86
N PHE A 100 7.38 14.01 -6.84
CA PHE A 100 6.05 13.98 -7.45
C PHE A 100 5.08 14.93 -6.78
N ARG A 101 5.06 15.03 -5.45
CA ARG A 101 4.15 15.97 -4.75
C ARG A 101 4.34 17.42 -5.18
N LYS A 102 5.58 17.84 -5.48
CA LYS A 102 5.89 19.19 -5.98
C LYS A 102 5.48 19.35 -7.44
N PHE A 103 5.66 18.29 -8.22
CA PHE A 103 5.27 18.23 -9.62
C PHE A 103 3.75 18.26 -9.79
N ASP A 104 3.00 17.47 -9.02
CA ASP A 104 1.54 17.46 -8.95
C ASP A 104 0.97 18.84 -8.64
N HIS A 105 1.56 19.55 -7.66
CA HIS A 105 1.19 20.94 -7.41
C HIS A 105 1.45 21.83 -8.64
N SER A 106 2.59 21.65 -9.31
CA SER A 106 2.94 22.44 -10.51
C SER A 106 1.98 22.17 -11.67
N ILE A 107 1.51 20.93 -11.84
CA ILE A 107 0.44 20.57 -12.78
C ILE A 107 -0.84 21.33 -12.44
N GLY A 108 -1.30 21.31 -11.18
CA GLY A 108 -2.51 22.03 -10.78
C GLY A 108 -2.45 23.53 -11.08
N VAL A 109 -1.29 24.16 -10.86
CA VAL A 109 -1.05 25.58 -11.21
C VAL A 109 -1.07 25.78 -12.73
N ALA A 110 -0.42 24.89 -13.49
CA ALA A 110 -0.35 24.99 -14.94
C ALA A 110 -1.74 24.79 -15.60
N ILE A 111 -2.54 23.84 -15.12
CA ILE A 111 -3.94 23.63 -15.54
C ILE A 111 -4.76 24.90 -15.31
N SER A 112 -4.61 25.54 -14.14
CA SER A 112 -5.34 26.79 -13.83
C SER A 112 -4.98 27.96 -14.77
N ARG A 113 -3.85 27.86 -15.48
CA ARG A 113 -3.35 28.86 -16.44
C ARG A 113 -3.53 28.43 -17.90
N GLY A 114 -4.03 27.23 -18.16
CA GLY A 114 -4.17 26.67 -19.51
C GLY A 114 -2.85 26.26 -20.18
N ASP A 115 -1.80 25.97 -19.39
CA ASP A 115 -0.43 25.71 -19.87
C ASP A 115 0.14 24.40 -19.28
N ALA A 116 -0.68 23.35 -19.23
CA ALA A 116 -0.31 22.08 -18.60
C ALA A 116 0.58 21.19 -19.49
N ASP A 117 0.78 21.56 -20.75
CA ASP A 117 1.52 20.76 -21.73
C ASP A 117 3.03 20.84 -21.51
N GLY A 118 3.74 19.73 -21.75
CA GLY A 118 5.21 19.69 -21.74
C GLY A 118 5.87 19.71 -20.36
N LEU A 119 5.10 19.62 -19.27
CA LEU A 119 5.66 19.44 -17.93
C LEU A 119 6.29 18.04 -17.81
N SER A 120 7.53 18.01 -17.30
CA SER A 120 8.27 16.77 -17.09
C SER A 120 8.88 16.70 -15.70
N ILE A 121 8.91 15.49 -15.14
CA ILE A 121 9.61 15.14 -13.92
C ILE A 121 10.64 14.06 -14.23
N SER A 122 11.79 14.11 -13.56
CA SER A 122 12.77 13.03 -13.61
C SER A 122 12.77 12.31 -12.26
N VAL A 123 12.69 10.99 -12.32
CA VAL A 123 12.63 10.13 -11.14
C VAL A 123 13.77 9.14 -11.23
N LYS A 124 14.42 8.91 -10.09
CA LYS A 124 15.53 7.96 -10.02
C LYS A 124 14.98 6.54 -9.95
N VAL A 125 15.48 5.67 -10.84
CA VAL A 125 15.30 4.22 -10.75
C VAL A 125 16.39 3.65 -9.85
N GLU A 126 16.01 2.81 -8.91
CA GLU A 126 16.89 2.21 -7.91
C GLU A 126 16.32 0.86 -7.46
N SER A 127 17.10 0.07 -6.71
CA SER A 127 16.58 -1.19 -6.17
C SER A 127 15.56 -0.94 -5.05
N ALA A 128 14.60 -1.83 -4.92
CA ALA A 128 13.60 -1.80 -3.87
C ALA A 128 14.23 -1.78 -2.47
N ASP A 129 15.29 -2.58 -2.27
CA ASP A 129 16.10 -2.56 -1.04
C ASP A 129 16.75 -1.19 -0.79
N GLY A 130 17.26 -0.53 -1.83
CA GLY A 130 17.84 0.82 -1.71
C GLY A 130 16.80 1.86 -1.27
N ILE A 131 15.57 1.74 -1.79
CA ILE A 131 14.45 2.61 -1.40
C ILE A 131 14.07 2.34 0.06
N LEU A 132 13.95 1.08 0.49
CA LEU A 132 13.63 0.72 1.87
C LEU A 132 14.72 1.18 2.85
N ALA A 133 15.99 0.97 2.51
CA ALA A 133 17.13 1.44 3.32
C ALA A 133 17.08 2.96 3.52
N SER A 134 16.77 3.72 2.47
CA SER A 134 16.62 5.18 2.59
C SER A 134 15.38 5.62 3.38
N SER A 135 14.36 4.74 3.45
CA SER A 135 13.12 4.98 4.18
C SER A 135 13.26 4.66 5.67
N ARG A 136 14.41 4.15 6.11
CA ARG A 136 14.66 3.75 7.49
C ARG A 136 14.30 4.83 8.53
N PRO A 137 14.70 6.11 8.38
CA PRO A 137 14.33 7.14 9.35
C PRO A 137 12.81 7.37 9.47
N MET A 138 12.05 7.06 8.41
CA MET A 138 10.60 7.15 8.44
C MET A 138 9.98 5.97 9.18
N LEU A 139 10.48 4.75 8.95
CA LEU A 139 10.07 3.56 9.67
C LEU A 139 10.34 3.70 11.17
N ASP A 140 11.52 4.21 11.55
CA ASP A 140 11.88 4.47 12.95
C ASP A 140 10.91 5.47 13.60
N ARG A 141 10.54 6.56 12.91
CA ARG A 141 9.55 7.53 13.41
C ARG A 141 8.15 6.93 13.55
N ALA A 142 7.72 6.13 12.58
CA ALA A 142 6.43 5.44 12.63
C ALA A 142 6.37 4.46 13.81
N GLN A 143 7.46 3.72 14.04
CA GLN A 143 7.61 2.84 15.20
C GLN A 143 7.50 3.61 16.52
N ILE A 144 8.21 4.73 16.67
CA ILE A 144 8.13 5.58 17.87
C ILE A 144 6.70 6.10 18.07
N SER A 145 6.04 6.51 16.98
CA SER A 145 4.62 6.96 17.02
C SER A 145 3.72 5.85 17.56
N LEU A 146 3.80 4.64 16.98
CA LEU A 146 3.04 3.47 17.42
C LEU A 146 3.29 3.14 18.89
N GLN A 147 4.55 3.10 19.31
CA GLN A 147 4.93 2.81 20.70
C GLN A 147 4.35 3.82 21.69
N ARG A 148 4.30 5.11 21.30
CA ARG A 148 3.74 6.18 22.14
C ARG A 148 2.22 6.15 22.20
N LYS A 149 1.56 5.82 21.09
CA LYS A 149 0.10 5.92 20.93
C LYS A 149 -0.64 4.63 21.29
N THR A 150 0.05 3.50 21.43
CA THR A 150 -0.58 2.20 21.68
C THR A 150 0.02 1.47 22.87
N SER A 151 -0.80 0.67 23.56
CA SER A 151 -0.35 -0.25 24.60
C SER A 151 0.41 -1.45 24.02
N ASN A 152 1.09 -2.22 24.87
CA ASN A 152 1.96 -3.32 24.44
C ASN A 152 1.21 -4.58 23.96
N ASP A 153 -0.09 -4.68 24.25
CA ASP A 153 -0.99 -5.74 23.81
C ASP A 153 -1.59 -5.49 22.41
N VAL A 154 -1.40 -4.30 21.85
CA VAL A 154 -1.82 -3.96 20.49
C VAL A 154 -0.71 -4.34 19.51
N SER A 155 -1.06 -5.05 18.44
CA SER A 155 -0.10 -5.31 17.36
C SER A 155 0.23 -4.03 16.61
N ARG A 156 1.52 -3.71 16.47
CA ARG A 156 2.02 -2.45 15.91
C ARG A 156 2.53 -2.67 14.49
N ASN A 157 1.87 -2.06 13.52
CA ASN A 157 2.12 -2.31 12.10
C ASN A 157 2.38 -0.98 11.38
N ILE A 158 3.25 -1.01 10.37
CA ILE A 158 3.53 0.16 9.52
C ILE A 158 3.04 -0.14 8.12
N PHE A 159 2.35 0.81 7.50
CA PHE A 159 1.98 0.72 6.09
C PHE A 159 2.73 1.80 5.31
N LEU A 160 3.67 1.40 4.46
CA LEU A 160 4.49 2.28 3.65
C LEU A 160 3.97 2.31 2.21
N VAL A 161 3.53 3.48 1.75
CA VAL A 161 3.12 3.73 0.37
C VAL A 161 4.29 4.33 -0.41
N ILE A 162 4.62 3.73 -1.55
CA ILE A 162 5.68 4.18 -2.43
C ILE A 162 5.09 4.47 -3.80
N HIS A 163 5.07 5.76 -4.13
CA HIS A 163 4.60 6.23 -5.43
C HIS A 163 5.73 6.10 -6.47
N PRO A 164 5.49 5.51 -7.65
CA PRO A 164 6.54 5.29 -8.64
C PRO A 164 7.16 6.58 -9.15
N PHE A 165 6.40 7.69 -9.14
CA PHE A 165 6.92 9.02 -9.49
C PHE A 165 7.68 9.73 -8.35
N ASP A 166 7.67 9.19 -7.13
CA ASP A 166 8.54 9.65 -6.05
C ASP A 166 9.83 8.83 -6.00
N ARG A 167 9.70 7.50 -6.07
CA ARG A 167 10.80 6.53 -6.08
C ARG A 167 10.39 5.32 -6.93
N PHE A 168 11.19 4.99 -7.94
CA PHE A 168 10.87 3.88 -8.85
C PHE A 168 11.79 2.68 -8.56
N ALA A 169 11.22 1.59 -8.04
CA ALA A 169 11.95 0.33 -7.89
C ALA A 169 12.10 -0.35 -9.25
N VAL A 170 13.27 -0.90 -9.60
CA VAL A 170 13.41 -1.63 -10.87
C VAL A 170 12.62 -2.95 -10.87
N GLU A 171 12.52 -3.59 -9.70
CA GLU A 171 11.97 -4.92 -9.53
C GLU A 171 10.46 -4.98 -9.81
N ILE A 172 9.72 -3.88 -9.62
CA ILE A 172 8.27 -3.80 -9.92
C ILE A 172 8.00 -3.89 -11.42
N TYR A 173 8.99 -3.57 -12.26
CA TYR A 173 8.89 -3.72 -13.71
C TYR A 173 9.31 -5.12 -14.17
N GLU A 174 10.19 -5.78 -13.43
CA GLU A 174 10.77 -7.08 -13.83
C GLU A 174 9.93 -8.29 -13.40
N SER A 175 9.13 -8.16 -12.33
CA SER A 175 8.45 -9.28 -11.71
C SER A 175 7.09 -8.90 -11.09
N PRO A 176 6.08 -9.80 -11.12
CA PRO A 176 4.82 -9.61 -10.40
C PRO A 176 4.96 -9.82 -8.88
N ILE A 177 6.09 -10.36 -8.42
CA ILE A 177 6.43 -10.52 -7.00
C ILE A 177 7.76 -9.82 -6.70
N ILE A 178 7.87 -9.19 -5.54
CA ILE A 178 9.05 -8.42 -5.15
C ILE A 178 9.67 -8.92 -3.84
N GLY A 179 8.92 -9.63 -3.00
CA GLY A 179 9.39 -10.18 -1.73
C GLY A 179 10.74 -10.93 -1.79
N PRO A 180 11.02 -11.77 -2.80
CA PRO A 180 12.30 -12.48 -2.93
C PRO A 180 13.52 -11.58 -3.16
N ALA A 181 13.32 -10.37 -3.67
CA ALA A 181 14.40 -9.41 -3.94
C ALA A 181 14.72 -8.55 -2.72
N LEU A 182 13.93 -8.65 -1.64
CA LEU A 182 14.06 -7.79 -0.47
C LEU A 182 14.89 -8.43 0.64
N ALA A 183 15.84 -7.66 1.17
CA ALA A 183 16.60 -8.04 2.36
C ALA A 183 15.71 -8.06 3.62
N PRO A 184 16.02 -8.92 4.61
CA PRO A 184 15.38 -8.89 5.91
C PRO A 184 15.34 -7.49 6.53
N LEU A 185 14.19 -7.12 7.11
CA LEU A 185 14.00 -5.80 7.72
C LEU A 185 14.17 -5.87 9.24
N ASP A 186 15.13 -5.12 9.76
CA ASP A 186 15.42 -5.05 11.20
C ASP A 186 14.58 -3.96 11.88
N VAL A 187 13.30 -4.19 12.18
CA VAL A 187 12.40 -3.20 12.82
C VAL A 187 11.61 -3.83 13.97
N ASP A 188 11.21 -3.04 14.97
CA ASP A 188 10.45 -3.56 16.12
C ASP A 188 8.93 -3.59 15.90
N ALA A 189 8.45 -3.10 14.75
CA ALA A 189 7.07 -3.31 14.33
C ALA A 189 6.80 -4.82 14.12
N ASP A 190 5.58 -5.27 14.40
CA ASP A 190 5.19 -6.66 14.17
C ASP A 190 5.17 -6.99 12.69
N THR A 191 4.62 -6.07 11.88
CA THR A 191 4.69 -6.14 10.43
C THR A 191 4.95 -4.79 9.78
N VAL A 192 5.57 -4.82 8.59
CA VAL A 192 5.70 -3.67 7.70
C VAL A 192 5.13 -4.04 6.35
N TRP A 193 4.05 -3.37 5.98
CA TRP A 193 3.38 -3.50 4.70
C TRP A 193 3.97 -2.45 3.77
N VAL A 194 4.36 -2.83 2.55
CA VAL A 194 4.92 -1.92 1.56
C VAL A 194 4.12 -2.05 0.29
N LEU A 195 3.39 -1.00 -0.05
CA LEU A 195 2.70 -0.86 -1.33
C LEU A 195 3.61 -0.09 -2.29
N TRP A 196 4.07 -0.77 -3.33
CA TRP A 196 4.57 -0.13 -4.53
C TRP A 196 3.39 0.08 -5.47
N VAL A 197 2.97 1.34 -5.60
CA VAL A 197 1.77 1.66 -6.36
C VAL A 197 1.99 1.37 -7.85
N PRO A 198 1.01 0.78 -8.56
CA PRO A 198 -0.35 0.49 -8.09
C PRO A 198 -0.61 -0.96 -7.62
N ASP A 199 0.32 -1.90 -7.82
CA ASP A 199 -0.01 -3.32 -7.90
C ASP A 199 0.84 -4.27 -7.03
N HIS A 200 2.00 -3.86 -6.50
CA HIS A 200 2.81 -4.74 -5.66
C HIS A 200 2.64 -4.40 -4.18
N LEU A 201 2.08 -5.33 -3.42
CA LEU A 201 2.01 -5.25 -1.97
C LEU A 201 2.81 -6.39 -1.35
N VAL A 202 3.69 -6.06 -0.40
CA VAL A 202 4.45 -7.04 0.37
C VAL A 202 4.38 -6.76 1.85
N VAL A 203 4.52 -7.81 2.66
CA VAL A 203 4.55 -7.71 4.12
C VAL A 203 5.78 -8.37 4.67
N TRP A 204 6.59 -7.61 5.39
CA TRP A 204 7.59 -8.14 6.30
C TRP A 204 6.90 -8.55 7.60
N SER A 205 7.13 -9.78 8.06
CA SER A 205 6.69 -10.22 9.39
C SER A 205 7.90 -10.45 10.28
N ARG A 206 7.95 -9.76 11.42
CA ARG A 206 8.99 -9.98 12.43
C ARG A 206 8.93 -11.39 13.02
N ARG A 207 7.72 -11.92 13.21
CA ARG A 207 7.50 -13.28 13.75
C ARG A 207 8.08 -14.35 12.83
N GLU A 208 7.87 -14.19 11.52
CA GLU A 208 8.33 -15.16 10.52
C GLU A 208 9.75 -14.88 10.01
N GLY A 209 10.28 -13.67 10.24
CA GLY A 209 11.60 -13.24 9.77
C GLY A 209 11.74 -13.25 8.24
N ARG A 210 10.65 -13.00 7.51
CA ARG A 210 10.62 -13.02 6.04
C ARG A 210 9.56 -12.10 5.43
N TRP A 211 9.76 -11.76 4.17
CA TRP A 211 8.78 -11.10 3.31
C TRP A 211 7.74 -12.09 2.77
N THR A 212 6.50 -11.62 2.60
CA THR A 212 5.39 -12.33 1.96
C THR A 212 4.72 -11.41 0.95
N ASP A 213 4.58 -11.85 -0.30
CA ASP A 213 3.85 -11.10 -1.32
C ASP A 213 2.34 -11.25 -1.12
N LEU A 214 1.64 -10.13 -1.24
CA LEU A 214 0.21 -10.02 -1.09
C LEU A 214 -0.42 -9.70 -2.45
N LEU A 215 -0.87 -10.73 -3.16
CA LEU A 215 -1.47 -10.57 -4.49
C LEU A 215 -2.96 -10.27 -4.35
N PHE A 216 -3.43 -9.21 -4.99
CA PHE A 216 -4.83 -8.77 -4.93
C PHE A 216 -5.46 -8.50 -6.29
N ASN A 217 -4.73 -8.79 -7.37
CA ASN A 217 -5.16 -8.66 -8.76
C ASN A 217 -5.64 -9.99 -9.37
N GLY A 218 -5.92 -11.00 -8.53
CA GLY A 218 -6.45 -12.29 -9.00
C GLY A 218 -7.85 -12.10 -9.59
N MET A 219 -8.00 -12.35 -10.89
CA MET A 219 -9.29 -12.31 -11.60
C MET A 219 -9.83 -13.72 -11.83
N ASP A 220 -11.15 -13.88 -11.82
CA ASP A 220 -11.76 -15.10 -12.35
C ASP A 220 -11.73 -15.12 -13.89
N ARG A 221 -12.08 -16.27 -14.50
CA ARG A 221 -12.02 -16.45 -15.96
C ARG A 221 -12.96 -15.51 -16.73
N ASP A 222 -14.07 -15.12 -16.12
CA ASP A 222 -15.08 -14.29 -16.76
C ASP A 222 -14.65 -12.81 -16.68
N GLU A 223 -14.07 -12.39 -15.55
CA GLU A 223 -13.41 -11.10 -15.33
C GLU A 223 -12.20 -10.90 -16.27
N MET A 224 -11.37 -11.92 -16.48
CA MET A 224 -10.24 -11.87 -17.43
C MET A 224 -10.66 -11.57 -18.87
N THR A 225 -11.89 -11.91 -19.26
CA THR A 225 -12.41 -11.68 -20.61
C THR A 225 -12.93 -10.25 -20.76
N ALA A 226 -13.48 -9.66 -19.68
CA ALA A 226 -13.97 -8.28 -19.64
C ALA A 226 -12.83 -7.24 -19.46
N ALA A 227 -11.83 -7.54 -18.63
CA ALA A 227 -10.72 -6.64 -18.29
C ALA A 227 -9.77 -6.32 -19.47
N ARG A 228 -9.89 -7.02 -20.61
CA ARG A 228 -9.05 -6.77 -21.80
C ARG A 228 -9.27 -5.40 -22.45
N SER A 229 -10.24 -4.61 -22.02
CA SER A 229 -10.46 -3.24 -22.49
C SER A 229 -10.16 -2.14 -21.46
N GLU A 230 -9.76 -2.49 -20.23
CA GLU A 230 -9.56 -1.51 -19.16
C GLU A 230 -8.08 -1.10 -19.07
N SER A 231 -7.84 0.21 -18.99
CA SER A 231 -6.50 0.81 -18.99
C SER A 231 -5.91 0.98 -17.58
N LEU A 232 -6.70 0.74 -16.53
CA LEU A 232 -6.33 0.99 -15.15
C LEU A 232 -5.97 -0.31 -14.43
N ALA A 233 -5.09 -0.22 -13.43
CA ALA A 233 -4.86 -1.34 -12.52
C ALA A 233 -6.03 -1.49 -11.54
N VAL A 234 -6.25 -2.70 -11.03
CA VAL A 234 -7.31 -3.04 -10.06
C VAL A 234 -7.42 -2.03 -8.91
N LEU A 235 -6.30 -1.66 -8.28
CA LEU A 235 -6.32 -0.71 -7.17
C LEU A 235 -6.79 0.69 -7.60
N GLN A 236 -6.44 1.12 -8.82
CA GLN A 236 -6.83 2.42 -9.36
C GLN A 236 -8.32 2.46 -9.71
N GLU A 237 -8.88 1.36 -10.25
CA GLU A 237 -10.32 1.23 -10.52
C GLU A 237 -11.13 1.29 -9.23
N VAL A 238 -10.70 0.51 -8.24
CA VAL A 238 -11.32 0.46 -6.92
C VAL A 238 -11.23 1.82 -6.22
N GLU A 239 -10.08 2.47 -6.29
CA GLU A 239 -9.88 3.81 -5.76
C GLU A 239 -10.81 4.83 -6.41
N LEU A 240 -10.87 4.85 -7.75
CA LEU A 240 -11.72 5.78 -8.49
C LEU A 240 -13.18 5.66 -8.03
N LYS A 241 -13.66 4.43 -7.83
CA LYS A 241 -15.00 4.17 -7.31
C LYS A 241 -15.15 4.63 -5.86
N PHE A 242 -14.19 4.31 -4.99
CA PHE A 242 -14.20 4.73 -3.60
C PHE A 242 -14.29 6.25 -3.47
N LEU A 243 -13.46 6.99 -4.20
CA LEU A 243 -13.42 8.45 -4.17
C LEU A 243 -14.75 9.06 -4.64
N ALA A 244 -15.36 8.48 -5.68
CA ALA A 244 -16.70 8.88 -6.12
C ALA A 244 -17.77 8.61 -5.05
N ASP A 245 -17.75 7.43 -4.43
CA ASP A 245 -18.73 7.01 -3.42
C ASP A 245 -18.66 7.90 -2.15
N VAL A 246 -17.47 8.37 -1.76
CA VAL A 246 -17.29 9.31 -0.62
C VAL A 246 -17.39 10.79 -1.02
N GLY A 247 -17.66 11.08 -2.30
CA GLY A 247 -17.81 12.44 -2.80
C GLY A 247 -16.51 13.25 -2.85
N TYR A 248 -15.34 12.61 -2.86
CA TYR A 248 -14.05 13.29 -2.94
C TYR A 248 -13.87 13.93 -4.33
N GLN A 249 -13.67 15.26 -4.36
CA GLN A 249 -13.61 16.02 -5.61
C GLN A 249 -12.19 16.45 -5.99
N ALA A 250 -11.20 16.29 -5.11
CA ALA A 250 -9.82 16.60 -5.49
C ALA A 250 -9.24 15.46 -6.35
N GLY A 251 -8.23 15.77 -7.16
CA GLY A 251 -7.51 14.74 -7.92
C GLY A 251 -6.79 13.76 -7.01
N SER A 252 -6.73 12.49 -7.39
CA SER A 252 -5.90 11.50 -6.71
C SER A 252 -4.51 11.42 -7.36
N PRO A 253 -3.43 11.40 -6.57
CA PRO A 253 -2.08 11.19 -7.08
C PRO A 253 -1.89 9.79 -7.68
N TYR A 254 -2.75 8.83 -7.35
CA TYR A 254 -2.59 7.42 -7.67
C TYR A 254 -3.28 7.00 -8.98
N LEU A 255 -3.99 7.93 -9.64
CA LEU A 255 -4.59 7.70 -10.96
C LEU A 255 -3.62 8.15 -12.07
N PHE A 256 -2.86 7.20 -12.61
CA PHE A 256 -1.89 7.43 -13.69
C PHE A 256 -1.77 6.20 -14.61
N GLY A 257 -1.31 6.44 -15.84
CA GLY A 257 -0.92 5.38 -16.77
C GLY A 257 0.58 5.44 -17.06
N LEU A 258 1.23 4.29 -17.16
CA LEU A 258 2.60 4.18 -17.66
C LEU A 258 2.53 3.79 -19.14
N ALA A 259 3.09 4.64 -20.00
CA ALA A 259 3.20 4.36 -21.43
C ALA A 259 4.67 4.35 -21.83
N GLN A 260 5.11 3.25 -22.44
CA GLN A 260 6.41 3.23 -23.12
C GLN A 260 6.25 3.97 -24.44
N ARG A 261 6.98 5.08 -24.62
CA ARG A 261 7.15 5.63 -25.96
C ARG A 261 8.09 4.70 -26.73
N GLY A 262 7.56 4.03 -27.75
CA GLY A 262 8.40 3.34 -28.73
C GLY A 262 9.33 4.36 -29.39
N GLU A 263 10.61 4.01 -29.47
CA GLU A 263 11.59 4.72 -30.31
C GLU A 263 11.32 4.46 -31.79
#